data_AF-A0A927YVH3-F1
#
_entry.id   AF-A0A927YVH3-F1
#
_cell.length_a   1.000
_cell.length_b   1.000
_cell.length_c   1.000
_cell.angle_alpha   90.00
_cell.angle_beta   90.00
_cell.angle_gamma   90.00
#
_symmetry.space_group_name_H-M   'P 1'
#
loop_
_entity.id
_entity.type
_entity.pdbx_description
1 polymer ?
#
loop_
_entity_poly.entity_id
_entity_poly.type
_entity_poly.pdbx_seq_one_letter_code
_entity_poly.pdbx_strand_id
1 'polypeptide(L)' 'MKKSGDVIEIRCKRPNCNRMLLKYCVSVENLSLYMECFELKCDKCKRVLRPKIYTEDMLIEKSEN' A
#
# COMPACT_ATOMS: atom_id res chain seq x y z
N MET A 1 7.29 8.29 11.89
CA MET A 1 8.23 8.58 10.78
C MET A 1 8.93 7.29 10.35
N LYS A 2 8.52 6.74 9.20
CA LYS A 2 9.15 5.57 8.57
C LYS A 2 10.52 5.94 7.97
N LYS A 3 11.49 5.01 8.02
CA LYS A 3 12.85 5.15 7.48
C LYS A 3 13.02 4.29 6.23
N SER A 4 14.04 4.59 5.42
CA SER A 4 14.40 3.72 4.29
C SER A 4 14.60 2.28 4.73
N GLY A 5 14.05 1.36 3.94
CA GLY A 5 14.03 -0.07 4.26
C GLY A 5 12.83 -0.49 5.10
N ASP A 6 12.03 0.45 5.61
CA ASP A 6 10.75 0.11 6.25
C ASP A 6 9.78 -0.44 5.23
N VAL A 7 8.98 -1.40 5.69
CA VAL A 7 7.93 -2.01 4.89
C VAL A 7 6.58 -1.41 5.27
N ILE A 8 5.83 -0.99 4.25
CA ILE A 8 4.42 -0.63 4.34
C ILE A 8 3.63 -1.80 3.75
N GLU A 9 2.74 -2.36 4.55
CA GLU A 9 1.88 -3.45 4.10
C GLU A 9 0.52 -2.90 3.67
N ILE A 10 0.21 -3.06 2.39
CA ILE A 10 -1.12 -2.80 1.88
C ILE A 10 -1.93 -4.08 2.09
N ARG A 11 -2.97 -3.98 2.92
CA ARG A 11 -3.84 -5.11 3.28
C ARG A 11 -5.28 -4.91 2.78
N CYS A 12 -6.03 -6.00 2.72
CA CYS A 12 -7.45 -5.95 2.39
C CYS A 12 -8.21 -5.16 3.46
N LYS A 13 -9.10 -4.23 3.05
CA LYS A 13 -9.85 -3.36 3.97
C LYS A 13 -11.22 -3.91 4.38
N ARG A 14 -11.50 -5.20 4.15
CA ARG A 14 -12.78 -5.79 4.59
C ARG A 14 -12.71 -6.07 6.09
N PRO A 15 -13.76 -5.79 6.89
CA PRO A 15 -13.72 -5.99 8.34
C PRO A 15 -13.26 -7.39 8.78
N ASN A 16 -13.67 -8.44 8.07
CA ASN A 16 -13.32 -9.84 8.37
C ASN A 16 -12.17 -10.39 7.50
N CYS A 17 -11.35 -9.50 6.95
CA CYS A 17 -10.32 -9.81 5.96
C CYS A 17 -9.10 -8.92 6.20
N ASN A 18 -7.99 -9.49 6.71
CA ASN A 18 -6.75 -8.75 6.95
C ASN A 18 -5.59 -9.29 6.08
N ARG A 19 -5.94 -9.81 4.89
CA ARG A 19 -4.97 -10.47 4.03
C ARG A 19 -4.08 -9.43 3.35
N MET A 20 -2.78 -9.67 3.39
CA MET A 20 -1.78 -8.82 2.74
C MET A 20 -1.92 -8.89 1.23
N LEU A 21 -1.87 -7.74 0.57
CA LEU A 21 -2.02 -7.60 -0.87
C LEU A 21 -0.72 -7.15 -1.54
N LEU A 22 0.02 -6.26 -0.90
CA LEU A 22 1.31 -5.76 -1.40
C LEU A 22 2.21 -5.37 -0.22
N LYS A 23 3.51 -5.59 -0.38
CA LYS A 23 4.55 -4.96 0.44
C LYS A 23 5.20 -3.86 -0.38
N TYR A 24 5.23 -2.66 0.18
CA TYR A 24 5.96 -1.54 -0.38
C TYR A 24 7.17 -1.26 0.51
N CYS A 25 8.37 -1.25 -0.07
CA CYS A 25 9.60 -0.95 0.64
C CYS A 25 9.94 0.53 0.43
N VAL A 26 9.99 1.29 1.52
CA VAL A 26 10.28 2.73 1.49
C VAL A 26 11.71 2.95 0.99
N SER A 27 11.86 3.84 0.01
CA SER A 27 13.18 4.18 -0.57
C SER A 27 13.78 5.44 0.08
N VAL A 28 15.12 5.58 0.06
CA VAL A 28 15.83 6.73 0.68
C VAL A 28 15.63 8.01 -0.13
N GLU A 29 15.50 7.86 -1.45
CA GLU A 29 15.35 8.97 -2.37
C GLU A 29 13.85 9.25 -2.43
N ASN A 30 13.45 10.47 -2.09
CA ASN A 30 12.06 10.91 -2.04
C ASN A 30 11.45 10.94 -3.46
N LEU A 31 11.31 9.74 -4.04
CA LEU A 31 10.93 9.51 -5.41
C LEU A 31 9.41 9.45 -5.45
N SER A 32 8.84 10.26 -6.33
CA SER A 32 7.40 10.22 -6.58
C SER A 32 7.03 8.85 -7.13
N LEU A 33 6.39 8.01 -6.30
CA LEU A 33 5.82 6.75 -6.77
C LEU A 33 4.54 7.01 -7.52
N TYR A 34 4.60 6.89 -8.85
CA TYR A 34 3.41 6.83 -9.69
C TYR A 34 2.88 5.40 -9.69
N MET A 35 2.12 5.07 -8.65
CA MET A 35 1.38 3.81 -8.51
C MET A 35 0.08 3.82 -9.33
N GLU A 36 0.17 4.06 -10.64
CA GLU A 36 -0.97 4.04 -11.55
C GLU A 36 -1.15 2.69 -12.26
N CYS A 37 -2.37 2.45 -12.75
CA CYS A 37 -2.72 1.36 -13.67
C CYS A 37 -2.53 -0.08 -13.16
N PHE A 38 -2.50 -0.32 -11.85
CA PHE A 38 -2.57 -1.68 -11.30
C PHE A 38 -3.70 -1.87 -10.30
N GLU A 39 -4.15 -3.13 -10.21
CA GLU A 39 -5.22 -3.55 -9.31
C GLU A 39 -4.73 -4.67 -8.39
N LEU A 40 -5.08 -4.59 -7.11
CA LEU A 40 -4.73 -5.62 -6.13
C LEU A 40 -5.98 -6.44 -5.78
N LYS A 41 -6.04 -7.70 -6.23
CA LYS A 41 -7.15 -8.60 -5.92
C LYS A 41 -6.87 -9.42 -4.67
N CYS A 42 -7.73 -9.31 -3.66
CA CYS A 42 -7.69 -10.19 -2.49
C CYS A 42 -8.14 -11.60 -2.89
N ASP A 43 -7.29 -12.59 -2.70
CA ASP A 43 -7.59 -13.98 -3.05
C ASP A 43 -8.65 -14.62 -2.13
N LYS A 44 -8.75 -14.19 -0.86
CA LYS A 44 -9.78 -14.61 0.10
C LYS A 44 -11.13 -14.00 -0.24
N CYS A 45 -11.16 -12.67 -0.33
CA CYS A 45 -12.39 -11.90 -0.38
C CYS A 45 -12.86 -11.63 -1.82
N LYS A 46 -12.04 -11.98 -2.82
CA LYS A 46 -12.18 -11.71 -4.27
C LYS A 46 -12.37 -10.24 -4.64
N ARG A 47 -12.34 -9.33 -3.65
CA ARG A 47 -12.44 -7.89 -3.81
C ARG A 47 -11.18 -7.33 -4.46
N VAL A 48 -11.39 -6.46 -5.43
CA VAL A 48 -10.33 -5.68 -6.06
C VAL A 48 -10.15 -4.37 -5.30
N LEU A 49 -8.92 -4.10 -4.90
CA LEU A 49 -8.48 -2.80 -4.41
C LEU A 49 -7.82 -2.07 -5.57
N ARG A 50 -8.33 -0.88 -5.89
CA ARG A 50 -7.76 0.04 -6.87
C ARG A 50 -7.11 1.17 -6.10
N PRO A 51 -5.77 1.15 -5.94
CA PRO A 51 -5.07 2.33 -5.44
C PRO A 51 -5.44 3.51 -6.33
N LYS A 52 -5.89 4.61 -5.72
CA LYS A 52 -5.85 5.90 -6.41
C LYS A 52 -4.39 6.34 -6.38
N ILE A 53 -3.98 7.21 -7.30
CA ILE A 53 -2.64 7.81 -7.37
C ILE A 53 -2.18 8.17 -5.93
N TYR A 54 -1.14 7.50 -5.43
CA TYR A 54 -0.57 7.75 -4.11
C TYR A 54 0.91 8.06 -4.27
N THR A 55 1.36 9.20 -3.76
CA THR A 55 2.78 9.44 -3.52
C THR A 55 3.26 8.57 -2.35
N GLU A 56 4.58 8.41 -2.20
CA GLU A 56 5.17 7.67 -1.07
C GLU A 56 4.74 8.26 0.28
N ASP A 57 4.72 9.59 0.40
CA ASP A 57 4.24 10.30 1.60
C ASP A 57 2.79 9.92 1.96
N MET A 58 1.89 9.84 0.98
CA MET A 58 0.50 9.42 1.22
C MET A 58 0.39 7.97 1.70
N LEU A 59 1.30 7.09 1.29
CA LEU A 59 1.36 5.72 1.78
C LEU A 59 1.87 5.68 3.22
N ILE A 60 2.88 6.50 3.55
CA ILE A 60 3.42 6.62 4.90
C ILE A 60 2.34 7.13 5.86
N GLU A 61 1.67 8.25 5.56
CA GLU A 61 0.61 8.83 6.40
C GLU A 61 -0.52 7.83 6.67
N LYS A 62 -0.97 7.10 5.64
CA LYS A 62 -2.03 6.10 5.80
C LYS A 62 -1.59 4.84 6.54
N SER A 63 -0.29 4.61 6.69
CA SER A 63 0.23 3.48 7.45
C SER A 63 0.32 3.79 8.95
N GLU A 64 0.38 5.07 9.32
CA GLU A 64 0.48 5.53 10.71
C GLU A 64 -0.89 5.76 11.38
N ASN A 65 -2.00 5.55 10.64
CA ASN A 65 -3.37 5.78 11.08
C ASN A 65 -4.23 4.52 10.98
#